data_AF-A0A0E9NFC2-F1
#
_entry.id   AF-A0A0E9NFC2-F1
#
_cell.length_a   1.000
_cell.length_b   1.000
_cell.length_c   1.000
_cell.angle_alpha   90.00
_cell.angle_beta   90.00
_cell.angle_gamma   90.00
#
_symmetry.space_group_name_H-M   'P 1'
#
loop_
_entity.id
_entity.type
_entity.pdbx_description
1 polymer ?
#
loop_
_entity_poly.entity_id
_entity_poly.type
_entity_poly.pdbx_seq_one_letter_code
_entity_poly.pdbx_strand_id
1 'polypeptide(L)'
;MLPTPLSADMVHPFSQGTPAPNPMTGSSPLMGPAADDLNRFLEFVREHSPTYTNFHINIARQGVIDNGLHLEDLKRCPRKDIGVIKMGWLITMQEFWPKWKTAQRNMHAWKRTLEPPVFEAADD
;
A
#
# COMPACT_ATOMS: atom_id res chain seq x y z
N MET A 1 43.41 -40.90 16.83
CA MET A 1 43.03 -39.60 16.23
C MET A 1 41.51 -39.45 16.34
N LEU A 2 41.04 -38.29 16.84
CA LEU A 2 39.65 -37.77 16.75
C LEU A 2 39.23 -37.59 15.26
N PRO A 3 37.96 -37.33 14.86
CA PRO A 3 36.63 -37.67 15.39
C PRO A 3 35.64 -38.27 14.33
N THR A 4 34.47 -38.74 14.79
CA THR A 4 33.16 -38.82 14.09
C THR A 4 32.53 -37.40 14.06
N PRO A 5 31.76 -36.90 13.05
CA PRO A 5 30.40 -37.42 12.79
C PRO A 5 29.79 -37.26 11.37
N LEU A 6 28.77 -38.09 11.12
CA LEU A 6 27.46 -37.81 10.52
C LEU A 6 27.29 -36.48 9.74
N SER A 7 26.89 -36.51 8.47
CA SER A 7 25.68 -35.81 7.97
C SER A 7 25.51 -35.80 6.43
N ALA A 8 24.23 -35.89 6.07
CA ALA A 8 23.54 -35.22 4.96
C ALA A 8 23.90 -35.63 3.52
N ASP A 9 23.02 -36.48 2.98
CA ASP A 9 22.74 -36.68 1.57
C ASP A 9 22.58 -35.34 0.85
N MET A 10 23.57 -34.99 0.02
CA MET A 10 23.49 -33.87 -0.92
C MET A 10 23.07 -34.41 -2.28
N VAL A 11 21.80 -34.27 -2.64
CA VAL A 11 21.40 -34.27 -4.06
C VAL A 11 20.32 -33.21 -4.30
N HIS A 12 20.75 -32.05 -4.79
CA HIS A 12 19.97 -31.25 -5.73
C HIS A 12 20.45 -31.64 -7.14
N PRO A 13 19.55 -31.75 -8.13
CA PRO A 13 19.43 -30.64 -9.06
C PRO A 13 17.99 -30.29 -9.47
N PHE A 14 17.90 -29.08 -10.02
CA PHE A 14 16.73 -28.27 -10.33
C PHE A 14 15.88 -28.74 -11.52
N SER A 15 14.59 -28.33 -11.44
CA SER A 15 13.65 -27.93 -12.50
C SER A 15 12.97 -28.98 -13.40
N GLN A 16 11.63 -29.11 -13.27
CA GLN A 16 10.64 -28.58 -14.25
C GLN A 16 9.17 -28.87 -13.82
N GLY A 17 8.34 -27.83 -13.70
CA GLY A 17 6.88 -27.90 -14.02
C GLY A 17 5.87 -28.10 -12.89
N THR A 18 5.10 -27.05 -12.58
CA THR A 18 3.91 -26.93 -11.71
C THR A 18 2.69 -27.78 -12.20
N PRO A 19 1.66 -28.05 -11.37
CA PRO A 19 0.67 -27.03 -10.98
C PRO A 19 0.45 -26.89 -9.47
N ALA A 20 0.14 -25.64 -9.09
CA ALA A 20 0.08 -25.12 -7.73
C ALA A 20 -1.00 -25.78 -6.85
N PRO A 21 -0.79 -25.86 -5.52
CA PRO A 21 -1.87 -26.15 -4.59
C PRO A 21 -2.77 -24.91 -4.44
N ASN A 22 -4.07 -25.11 -4.62
CA ASN A 22 -5.10 -24.10 -4.37
C ASN A 22 -5.03 -23.61 -2.91
N PRO A 23 -4.94 -22.30 -2.63
CA PRO A 23 -5.20 -21.79 -1.29
C PRO A 23 -6.72 -21.71 -1.07
N MET A 24 -7.18 -22.41 -0.04
CA MET A 24 -8.56 -22.31 0.47
C MET A 24 -8.93 -20.85 0.71
N THR A 25 -10.04 -20.46 0.10
CA THR A 25 -10.76 -19.21 0.30
C THR A 25 -11.14 -19.05 1.77
N GLY A 26 -10.34 -18.27 2.49
CA GLY A 26 -10.60 -17.85 3.87
C GLY A 26 -9.96 -16.51 4.19
N SER A 27 -9.68 -15.70 3.18
CA SER A 27 -9.16 -14.34 3.34
C SER A 27 -10.18 -13.41 2.72
N SER A 28 -11.00 -12.77 3.55
CA SER A 28 -11.45 -11.43 3.19
C SER A 28 -10.23 -10.54 3.40
N PRO A 29 -9.48 -10.10 2.35
CA PRO A 29 -8.79 -8.85 2.52
C PRO A 29 -9.91 -7.84 2.83
N LEU A 30 -9.67 -6.90 3.74
CA LEU A 30 -10.47 -5.70 3.83
C LEU A 30 -10.40 -4.97 2.47
N MET A 31 -11.11 -5.45 1.45
CA MET A 31 -11.50 -4.72 0.25
C MET A 31 -12.58 -3.74 0.67
N GLY A 32 -12.23 -2.90 1.63
CA GLY A 32 -12.87 -1.63 1.87
C GLY A 32 -12.09 -0.54 1.15
N PRO A 33 -12.68 0.65 1.01
CA PRO A 33 -12.10 1.82 0.34
C PRO A 33 -10.66 2.17 0.77
N ALA A 34 -10.18 1.69 1.92
CA ALA A 34 -8.83 1.93 2.44
C ALA A 34 -7.68 1.32 1.61
N ALA A 35 -7.86 0.16 0.97
CA ALA A 35 -6.81 -0.49 0.18
C ALA A 35 -6.63 0.16 -1.21
N ASP A 36 -7.72 0.67 -1.79
CA ASP A 36 -7.68 1.48 -3.03
C ASP A 36 -7.07 2.86 -2.73
N ASP A 37 -7.33 3.42 -1.54
CA ASP A 37 -6.82 4.72 -1.10
C ASP A 37 -5.29 4.75 -0.96
N LEU A 38 -4.68 3.68 -0.42
CA LEU A 38 -3.22 3.57 -0.29
C LEU A 38 -2.51 3.63 -1.65
N ASN A 39 -3.04 2.95 -2.65
CA ASN A 39 -2.35 2.83 -3.93
C ASN A 39 -2.41 4.14 -4.68
N ARG A 40 -3.60 4.73 -4.73
CA ARG A 40 -3.80 6.03 -5.35
C ARG A 40 -3.04 7.13 -4.63
N PHE A 41 -2.96 7.07 -3.30
CA PHE A 41 -2.14 7.99 -2.54
C PHE A 41 -0.65 7.86 -2.90
N LEU A 42 -0.11 6.64 -2.96
CA LEU A 42 1.30 6.42 -3.32
C LEU A 42 1.61 6.82 -4.78
N GLU A 43 0.65 6.63 -5.69
CA GLU A 43 0.74 7.13 -7.06
C GLU A 43 0.74 8.65 -7.12
N PHE A 44 -0.16 9.30 -6.37
CA PHE A 44 -0.17 10.75 -6.22
C PHE A 44 1.16 11.29 -5.67
N VAL A 45 1.70 10.63 -4.64
CA VAL A 45 3.02 10.96 -4.08
C VAL A 45 4.09 10.84 -5.16
N ARG A 46 4.16 9.73 -5.90
CA ARG A 46 5.16 9.55 -6.97
C ARG A 46 5.04 10.61 -8.07
N GLU A 47 3.83 10.96 -8.48
CA GLU A 47 3.58 11.94 -9.54
C GLU A 47 4.03 13.35 -9.14
N HIS A 48 3.87 13.71 -7.87
CA HIS A 48 4.16 15.05 -7.37
C HIS A 48 5.49 15.17 -6.62
N SER A 49 6.16 14.06 -6.35
CA SER A 49 7.45 14.06 -5.67
C SER A 49 8.58 14.42 -6.63
N PRO A 50 9.56 15.22 -6.19
CA PRO A 50 10.75 15.50 -6.99
C PRO A 50 11.50 14.21 -7.34
N THR A 51 12.04 14.12 -8.56
CA THR A 51 12.75 12.92 -9.06
C THR A 51 13.94 12.50 -8.21
N TYR A 52 14.60 13.45 -7.52
CA TYR A 52 15.73 13.15 -6.63
C TYR A 52 15.32 12.35 -5.38
N THR A 53 14.04 12.26 -5.05
CA THR A 53 13.55 11.49 -3.90
C THR A 53 13.65 9.97 -4.11
N ASN A 54 13.81 9.53 -5.37
CA ASN A 54 13.85 8.12 -5.75
C ASN A 54 12.72 7.29 -5.10
N PHE A 55 11.53 7.88 -4.99
CA PHE A 55 10.40 7.30 -4.27
C PHE A 55 9.90 6.03 -4.95
N HIS A 56 10.04 4.89 -4.28
CA HIS A 56 9.70 3.59 -4.85
C HIS A 56 8.37 3.06 -4.32
N ILE A 57 7.30 3.20 -5.10
CA ILE A 57 5.91 2.86 -4.70
C ILE A 57 5.81 1.46 -4.10
N ASN A 58 6.39 0.44 -4.74
CA ASN A 58 6.24 -0.95 -4.28
C ASN A 58 6.88 -1.17 -2.90
N ILE A 59 8.01 -0.52 -2.63
CA ILE A 59 8.71 -0.64 -1.34
C ILE A 59 7.96 0.16 -0.27
N ALA A 60 7.48 1.36 -0.62
CA ALA A 60 6.67 2.17 0.29
C ALA A 60 5.36 1.46 0.67
N ARG A 61 4.64 0.88 -0.31
CA ARG A 61 3.42 0.09 -0.07
C ARG A 61 3.70 -1.08 0.87
N GLN A 62 4.70 -1.89 0.54
CA GLN A 62 5.06 -3.06 1.34
C GLN A 62 5.42 -2.63 2.77
N GLY A 63 6.24 -1.59 2.91
CA GLY A 63 6.57 -1.02 4.21
C GLY A 63 5.37 -0.52 5.01
N VAL A 64 4.38 0.10 4.37
CA VAL A 64 3.14 0.55 5.05
C VAL A 64 2.37 -0.66 5.57
N ILE A 65 2.25 -1.72 4.76
CA ILE A 65 1.55 -2.96 5.13
C ILE A 65 2.27 -3.69 6.26
N ASP A 66 3.58 -3.94 6.12
CA ASP A 66 4.38 -4.69 7.11
C ASP A 66 4.42 -4.00 8.48
N ASN A 67 4.38 -2.66 8.50
CA ASN A 67 4.38 -1.90 9.75
C ASN A 67 2.98 -1.60 10.29
N GLY A 68 1.92 -2.10 9.64
CA GLY A 68 0.54 -1.83 10.04
C GLY A 68 0.21 -0.34 10.07
N LEU A 69 0.78 0.44 9.16
CA LEU A 69 0.73 1.89 9.20
C LEU A 69 -0.54 2.40 8.51
N HIS A 70 -1.37 3.11 9.26
CA HIS A 70 -2.58 3.72 8.72
C HIS A 70 -2.25 5.11 8.15
N LEU A 71 -2.79 5.43 6.96
CA LEU A 71 -2.51 6.71 6.30
C LEU A 71 -2.94 7.92 7.15
N GLU A 72 -4.05 7.79 7.89
CA GLU A 72 -4.54 8.82 8.82
C GLU A 72 -3.54 9.10 9.98
N ASP A 73 -2.69 8.13 10.31
CA ASP A 73 -1.68 8.22 11.37
C ASP A 73 -0.30 8.68 10.85
N LEU A 74 -0.15 8.92 9.54
CA LEU A 74 1.12 9.40 8.95
C LEU A 74 1.68 10.62 9.68
N LYS A 75 0.81 11.57 10.08
CA LYS A 75 1.21 12.78 10.83
C LYS A 75 1.85 12.50 12.18
N ARG A 76 1.60 11.33 12.77
CA ARG A 76 2.12 10.91 14.08
C ARG A 76 3.35 10.01 13.93
N CYS A 77 3.70 9.64 12.70
CA CYS A 77 4.83 8.76 12.46
C CYS A 77 6.15 9.46 12.82
N PRO A 78 7.06 8.74 13.48
CA PRO A 78 8.33 9.33 13.91
C PRO A 78 9.18 9.73 12.70
N ARG A 79 9.98 10.80 12.84
CA ARG A 79 10.94 11.23 11.81
C ARG A 79 12.20 10.35 11.84
N LYS A 80 12.05 9.08 11.48
CA LYS A 80 13.13 8.10 11.33
C LYS A 80 12.73 7.03 10.31
N ASP A 81 13.67 6.17 9.93
CA ASP A 81 13.37 4.99 9.13
C ASP A 81 12.42 4.04 9.89
N ILE A 82 11.45 3.46 9.17
CA ILE A 82 10.47 2.50 9.73
C ILE A 82 10.49 1.25 8.84
N GLY A 83 11.12 0.18 9.34
CA GLY A 83 11.36 -1.02 8.55
C GLY A 83 12.11 -0.70 7.25
N VAL A 84 11.46 -0.96 6.12
CA VAL A 84 12.00 -0.66 4.77
C VAL A 84 11.67 0.75 4.27
N ILE A 85 10.81 1.51 4.97
CA ILE A 85 10.47 2.87 4.60
C ILE A 85 11.58 3.81 5.06
N LYS A 86 12.20 4.50 4.10
CA LYS A 86 13.17 5.56 4.37
C LYS A 86 12.51 6.79 4.99
N MET A 87 13.21 7.45 5.91
CA MET A 87 12.77 8.68 6.57
C MET A 87 12.36 9.74 5.55
N GLY A 88 13.15 9.93 4.49
CA GLY A 88 12.84 10.89 3.42
C GLY A 88 11.48 10.59 2.76
N TRP A 89 11.20 9.33 2.45
CA TRP A 89 9.93 8.92 1.86
C TRP A 89 8.76 9.10 2.82
N LEU A 90 8.97 8.81 4.11
CA LEU A 90 7.96 9.04 5.14
C LEU A 90 7.62 10.52 5.29
N ILE A 91 8.63 11.40 5.27
CA ILE A 91 8.44 12.87 5.28
C ILE A 91 7.66 13.31 4.05
N THR A 92 8.01 12.81 2.87
CA THR A 92 7.28 13.08 1.62
C THR A 92 5.82 12.65 1.74
N MET A 93 5.54 11.43 2.18
CA MET A 93 4.17 10.94 2.37
C MET A 93 3.39 11.82 3.37
N GLN A 94 4.01 12.24 4.47
CA GLN A 94 3.38 13.16 5.42
C GLN A 94 3.02 14.51 4.79
N GLU A 95 3.89 15.07 3.94
CA GLU A 95 3.67 16.35 3.29
C GLU A 95 2.53 16.30 2.26
N PHE A 96 2.45 15.19 1.52
CA PHE A 96 1.46 15.02 0.45
C PHE A 96 0.11 14.49 0.93
N TRP A 97 0.03 13.89 2.13
CA TRP A 97 -1.22 13.41 2.70
C TRP A 97 -2.35 14.46 2.76
N PRO A 98 -2.17 15.67 3.33
CA PRO A 98 -3.22 16.68 3.34
C PRO A 98 -3.61 17.17 1.92
N LYS A 99 -2.64 17.19 1.00
CA LYS A 99 -2.87 17.59 -0.40
C LYS A 99 -3.74 16.55 -1.11
N TRP A 100 -3.46 15.26 -0.91
CA TRP A 100 -4.27 14.14 -1.39
C TRP A 100 -5.71 14.21 -0.87
N LYS A 101 -5.91 14.40 0.44
CA LYS A 101 -7.25 14.53 1.03
C LYS A 101 -8.03 15.70 0.46
N THR A 102 -7.36 16.82 0.18
CA THR A 102 -7.98 17.99 -0.45
C THR A 102 -8.39 17.69 -1.90
N ALA A 103 -7.52 17.03 -2.67
CA ALA A 103 -7.81 16.62 -4.04
C ALA A 103 -9.01 15.64 -4.10
N GLN A 104 -9.04 14.65 -3.22
CA GLN A 104 -10.19 13.75 -3.10
C GLN A 104 -11.48 14.51 -2.76
N ARG A 105 -11.44 15.41 -1.77
CA ARG A 105 -12.62 16.20 -1.38
C ARG A 105 -13.16 17.01 -2.54
N ASN A 106 -12.29 17.62 -3.35
CA ASN A 106 -12.68 18.40 -4.52
C ASN A 106 -13.30 17.51 -5.60
N MET A 107 -12.73 16.32 -5.85
CA MET A 107 -13.30 15.35 -6.79
C MET A 107 -14.68 14.86 -6.33
N HIS A 108 -14.85 14.58 -5.03
CA HIS A 108 -16.14 14.20 -4.46
C HIS A 108 -17.17 15.33 -4.53
N ALA A 109 -16.75 16.58 -4.28
CA ALA A 109 -17.62 17.75 -4.43
C ALA A 109 -18.07 17.90 -5.88
N TRP A 110 -17.17 17.74 -6.85
CA TRP A 110 -17.45 17.81 -8.28
C TRP A 110 -18.42 16.71 -8.74
N LYS A 111 -18.25 15.47 -8.27
CA LYS A 111 -19.20 14.39 -8.57
C LYS A 111 -20.60 14.70 -8.06
N ARG A 112 -20.69 15.21 -6.83
CA ARG A 112 -21.97 15.57 -6.20
C ARG A 112 -22.69 16.71 -6.92
N THR A 113 -21.96 17.58 -7.62
CA THR A 113 -22.55 18.64 -8.47
C THR A 113 -23.01 18.14 -9.85
N LEU A 114 -22.50 17.00 -10.32
CA LEU A 114 -22.89 16.40 -11.60
C LEU A 114 -24.07 15.42 -11.47
N GLU A 115 -24.34 14.92 -10.27
CA GLU A 115 -25.52 14.10 -9.99
C GLU A 115 -26.74 15.02 -9.85
N PRO A 116 -27.74 14.93 -10.76
CA PRO A 116 -28.95 15.72 -10.61
C PRO A 116 -29.67 15.30 -9.31
N PRO A 117 -30.27 16.23 -8.56
CA PRO A 117 -31.09 15.87 -7.42
C PRO A 117 -32.21 14.94 -7.91
N VAL A 118 -32.31 13.76 -7.29
CA VAL A 118 -33.48 12.89 -7.46
C VAL A 118 -34.65 13.66 -6.87
N PHE A 119 -35.40 14.34 -7.72
CA PHE A 119 -36.72 14.84 -7.37
C PHE A 119 -37.62 13.60 -7.30
N GLU A 120 -37.85 13.14 -6.07
CA GLU A 120 -38.96 12.24 -5.78
C GLU A 120 -40.24 13.01 -6.15
N ALA A 121 -40.87 12.62 -7.26
CA ALA A 121 -42.14 13.20 -7.65
C ALA A 121 -43.15 12.83 -6.57
N ALA A 122 -43.64 13.85 -5.85
CA ALA A 122 -44.80 13.70 -4.99
C ALA A 122 -45.99 13.39 -5.90
N ASP A 123 -46.42 12.14 -5.88
CA ASP A 123 -47.67 11.66 -6.46
C ASP A 123 -48.82 12.19 -5.58
N ASP A 124 -49.64 13.08 -6.12
CA ASP A 124 -50.91 13.57 -5.54
C ASP A 124 -52.09 12.85 -6.19
#